data_AF-W4L7M7-F1
#
_entry.id   AF-W4L7M7-F1
#
_cell.length_a   1.000
_cell.length_b   1.000
_cell.length_c   1.000
_cell.angle_alpha   90.00
_cell.angle_beta   90.00
_cell.angle_gamma   90.00
#
_symmetry.space_group_name_H-M   'P 1'
#
loop_
_entity.id
_entity.type
_entity.pdbx_description
1 polymer ?
#
loop_
_entity_poly.entity_id
_entity_poly.type
_entity_poly.pdbx_seq_one_letter_code
_entity_poly.pdbx_strand_id
1 'polypeptide(L)'
;MNVHLTAELEQFVQAKVQGGRYNSASEVVREALRLLEERDQLLELRKETIRQKIDEGFESLRRGEGVDGEAFFADLERQEQALESPQRHQ
;
A
#
# COMPACT_ATOMS: atom_id res chain seq x y z
N MET A 1 23.64 -10.28 20.46
CA MET A 1 22.41 -9.63 20.95
C MET A 1 21.44 -10.74 21.33
N ASN A 2 20.87 -10.70 22.54
CA ASN A 2 19.85 -11.67 22.96
C ASN A 2 18.49 -11.00 22.80
N VAL A 3 17.54 -11.69 22.18
CA VAL A 3 16.17 -11.22 21.99
C VAL A 3 15.25 -12.18 22.71
N HIS A 4 14.38 -11.64 23.56
CA HIS A 4 13.37 -12.42 24.25
C HIS A 4 12.10 -12.43 23.40
N LEU A 5 11.62 -13.62 23.07
CA LEU A 5 10.38 -13.81 22.32
C LEU A 5 9.24 -14.08 23.31
N THR A 6 8.02 -13.74 22.90
CA THR A 6 6.83 -14.23 23.61
C THR A 6 6.68 -15.73 23.37
N ALA A 7 6.00 -16.44 24.27
CA ALA A 7 5.78 -17.88 24.13
C ALA A 7 5.12 -18.26 22.79
N GLU A 8 4.21 -17.42 22.28
CA GLU A 8 3.57 -17.60 20.99
C GLU A 8 4.58 -17.54 19.82
N LEU A 9 5.49 -16.56 19.85
CA LEU A 9 6.52 -16.42 18.83
C LEU A 9 7.55 -17.54 18.89
N GLU A 10 7.90 -18.02 20.09
CA GLU A 10 8.76 -19.19 20.26
C GLU A 10 8.13 -20.44 19.62
N GLN A 11 6.86 -20.71 19.91
CA GLN A 11 6.12 -21.83 19.32
C GLN A 11 6.05 -21.72 17.80
N PHE A 12 5.78 -20.52 17.27
CA PHE A 12 5.77 -20.26 15.83
C PHE A 12 7.13 -20.57 15.19
N VAL A 13 8.22 -20.04 15.76
CA VAL A 13 9.58 -20.28 15.26
C VAL A 13 9.92 -21.76 15.31
N GLN A 14 9.60 -22.43 16.41
CA GLN A 14 9.84 -23.87 16.58
C GLN A 14 9.08 -24.70 15.53
N ALA A 15 7.81 -24.38 15.27
CA ALA A 15 7.01 -25.06 14.25
C ALA A 15 7.60 -24.88 12.84
N LYS A 16 8.15 -23.70 12.53
CA LYS A 16 8.80 -23.43 11.23
C LYS A 16 10.09 -24.23 11.05
N VAL A 17 10.88 -24.40 12.10
CA VAL A 17 12.09 -25.24 12.08
C VAL A 17 11.71 -26.73 11.99
N GLN A 18 10.76 -27.20 12.79
CA GLN A 18 10.30 -28.60 12.75
C GLN A 18 9.69 -28.98 11.39
N GLY A 19 9.09 -28.02 10.68
CA GLY A 19 8.62 -28.22 9.31
C GLY A 19 9.71 -28.40 8.27
N GLY A 20 11.00 -28.38 8.64
CA GLY A 20 12.14 -28.67 7.78
C GLY A 20 12.51 -27.60 6.76
N ARG A 21 11.74 -26.50 6.69
CA ARG A 21 12.02 -25.36 5.79
C ARG A 21 13.19 -24.50 6.27
N TYR A 22 13.49 -24.53 7.57
CA TYR A 22 14.56 -23.75 8.18
C TYR A 22 15.39 -24.64 9.10
N ASN A 23 16.71 -24.43 9.12
CA ASN A 23 17.65 -25.24 9.90
C ASN A 23 17.78 -24.75 11.35
N SER A 24 17.41 -23.50 11.62
CA SER A 24 17.54 -22.90 12.95
C SER A 24 16.54 -21.78 13.20
N ALA A 25 16.27 -21.51 14.48
CA ALA A 25 15.48 -20.34 14.90
C ALA A 25 16.08 -19.02 14.40
N SER A 26 17.41 -18.90 14.43
CA SER A 26 18.12 -17.72 13.94
C SER A 26 17.90 -17.48 12.44
N GLU A 27 17.70 -18.53 11.64
CA GLU A 27 17.37 -18.42 10.22
C GLU A 27 15.95 -17.88 10.00
N VAL A 28 14.98 -18.39 10.76
CA VAL A 28 13.60 -17.89 10.75
C VAL A 28 13.55 -16.41 11.11
N VAL A 29 14.27 -16.01 12.16
CA VAL A 29 14.29 -14.62 12.63
C VAL A 29 14.96 -13.69 11.62
N ARG A 30 16.08 -14.11 11.01
CA ARG A 30 16.73 -13.30 9.95
C ARG A 30 15.81 -13.09 8.76
N GLU A 31 15.12 -14.13 8.31
CA GLU A 31 14.18 -14.01 7.20
C GLU A 31 13.00 -13.12 7.56
N ALA A 32 12.45 -13.25 8.77
CA ALA A 32 11.38 -12.37 9.24
C ALA A 32 11.82 -10.89 9.30
N LEU A 33 13.05 -10.62 9.74
CA LEU A 33 13.60 -9.26 9.77
C LEU A 33 13.87 -8.71 8.36
N ARG A 34 14.33 -9.54 7.42
CA ARG A 34 14.49 -9.14 6.01
C ARG A 34 13.15 -8.72 5.40
N LEU A 35 12.10 -9.51 5.62
CA LEU A 35 10.75 -9.19 5.14
C LEU A 35 10.17 -7.94 5.82
N LEU A 36 10.48 -7.74 7.10
CA LEU A 36 10.12 -6.53 7.84
C LEU A 36 10.79 -5.30 7.21
N GLU A 37 12.09 -5.37 6.96
CA GLU A 37 12.85 -4.28 6.33
C GLU A 37 12.32 -3.96 4.92
N GLU A 38 12.06 -4.97 4.09
CA GLU A 38 11.50 -4.77 2.73
C GLU A 38 10.14 -4.08 2.78
N ARG A 39 9.27 -4.47 3.71
CA ARG A 39 7.98 -3.81 3.90
C ARG A 39 8.15 -2.37 4.34
N ASP A 40 9.04 -2.12 5.29
CA ASP A 40 9.26 -0.78 5.83
C ASP A 40 9.86 0.15 4.76
N GLN A 41 10.78 -0.34 3.93
CA GLN A 41 11.30 0.38 2.75
C GLN A 41 10.20 0.73 1.75
N LEU A 42 9.30 -0.22 1.44
CA LEU A 42 8.18 0.03 0.53
C LEU A 42 7.21 1.08 1.09
N LEU A 43 6.97 1.05 2.41
CA LEU A 43 6.13 2.04 3.08
C LEU A 43 6.74 3.44 3.01
N GLU A 44 8.05 3.57 3.23
CA GLU A 44 8.73 4.87 3.11
C GLU A 44 8.69 5.41 1.67
N LEU A 45 8.98 4.58 0.66
CA LEU A 45 8.86 4.99 -0.74
C LEU A 45 7.44 5.45 -1.08
N ARG A 46 6.41 4.74 -0.59
CA ARG A 46 5.02 5.12 -0.78
C ARG A 46 4.69 6.45 -0.10
N LYS A 47 5.20 6.69 1.11
CA LYS A 47 5.03 7.98 1.80
C LYS A 47 5.66 9.12 1.03
N GLU A 48 6.88 8.93 0.54
CA GLU A 48 7.58 9.94 -0.28
C GLU A 48 6.80 10.25 -1.55
N THR A 49 6.33 9.22 -2.26
CA THR A 49 5.50 9.38 -3.47
C THR A 49 4.22 10.14 -3.18
N ILE A 50 3.54 9.85 -2.07
CA ILE A 50 2.31 10.55 -1.68
C ILE A 50 2.61 12.01 -1.36
N ARG A 51 3.69 12.30 -0.60
CA ARG A 51 4.11 13.68 -0.30
C ARG A 51 4.39 14.48 -1.57
N GLN A 52 5.15 13.90 -2.51
CA GLN A 52 5.43 14.54 -3.80
C GLN A 52 4.16 14.87 -4.57
N LYS A 53 3.21 13.92 -4.67
CA LYS A 53 1.93 14.17 -5.35
C LYS A 53 1.08 15.25 -4.68
N ILE A 54 1.11 15.32 -3.35
CA ILE A 54 0.42 16.38 -2.60
C ILE A 54 1.06 17.74 -2.90
N ASP A 55 2.39 17.82 -2.87
CA ASP A 55 3.12 19.05 -3.15
C ASP A 55 2.88 19.52 -4.60
N GLU A 56 2.93 18.61 -5.57
CA GLU A 56 2.58 18.88 -6.97
C GLU A 56 1.14 19.40 -7.11
N GLY A 57 0.18 18.79 -6.39
CA GLY A 57 -1.20 19.25 -6.35
C GLY A 57 -1.33 20.67 -5.79
N PHE A 58 -0.64 20.99 -4.69
CA PHE A 58 -0.63 22.35 -4.14
C PHE A 58 0.01 23.37 -5.06
N GLU A 59 1.08 23.01 -5.77
CA GLU A 59 1.70 23.88 -6.78
C GLU A 59 0.73 24.15 -7.95
N SER A 60 0.03 23.13 -8.42
CA SER A 60 -0.99 23.26 -9.47
C SER A 60 -2.15 24.19 -9.03
N LEU A 61 -2.64 24.01 -7.81
CA LEU A 61 -3.65 24.91 -7.23
C LEU A 61 -3.16 26.35 -7.14
N ARG A 62 -1.90 26.58 -6.72
CA ARG A 62 -1.29 27.92 -6.66
C ARG A 62 -1.15 28.57 -8.03
N ARG A 63 -0.98 27.80 -9.09
CA ARG A 63 -0.99 28.28 -10.49
C ARG A 63 -2.40 28.53 -11.04
N GLY A 64 -3.45 28.24 -10.27
CA GLY A 64 -4.84 28.42 -10.69
C GLY A 64 -5.34 27.31 -11.62
N GLU A 65 -4.65 26.17 -11.68
CA GLU A 65 -5.04 25.00 -12.49
C GLU A 65 -6.06 24.11 -11.76
N GLY A 66 -6.59 24.55 -10.61
CA GLY A 66 -7.66 23.85 -9.90
C GLY A 66 -8.97 23.86 -10.68
N VAL A 67 -9.76 22.80 -10.51
CA VAL A 67 -11.12 22.70 -11.05
C VAL A 67 -12.14 22.75 -9.92
N ASP A 68 -13.34 23.24 -10.23
CA ASP A 68 -14.46 23.18 -9.29
C ASP A 68 -14.90 21.73 -9.11
N GLY A 69 -14.89 21.26 -7.86
CA GLY A 69 -15.16 19.86 -7.54
C GLY A 69 -16.58 19.43 -7.88
N GLU A 70 -17.58 20.25 -7.55
CA GLU A 70 -18.98 19.95 -7.79
C GLU A 70 -19.27 19.85 -9.29
N ALA A 71 -18.76 20.81 -10.07
CA ALA A 71 -18.90 20.80 -11.53
C ALA A 71 -18.19 19.60 -12.16
N PHE A 72 -17.02 19.20 -11.65
CA PHE A 72 -16.29 18.03 -12.15
C PHE A 72 -17.07 16.73 -11.92
N PHE A 73 -17.59 16.51 -10.70
CA PHE A 73 -18.37 15.30 -10.41
C PHE A 73 -19.69 15.25 -11.17
N ALA A 74 -20.40 16.39 -11.30
CA ALA A 74 -21.60 16.47 -12.12
C ALA A 74 -21.32 16.18 -13.60
N ASP A 75 -20.16 16.54 -14.12
CA ASP A 75 -19.76 16.17 -15.48
C ASP A 75 -19.45 14.67 -15.61
N LEU A 76 -18.73 14.11 -14.65
CA LEU A 76 -18.39 12.69 -14.62
C LEU A 76 -19.63 11.79 -14.58
N GLU A 77 -20.61 12.12 -13.73
CA GLU A 77 -21.88 11.37 -13.64
C GLU A 77 -22.67 11.43 -14.96
N ARG A 78 -22.67 12.58 -15.64
CA ARG A 78 -23.30 12.70 -16.97
C ARG A 78 -22.60 11.85 -18.02
N GLN A 79 -21.27 11.78 -17.98
CA GLN A 79 -20.49 10.93 -18.88
C GLN A 79 -20.76 9.44 -18.62
N GLU A 80 -20.81 9.01 -17.36
CA GLU A 80 -21.12 7.63 -16.99
C GLU A 80 -22.53 7.22 -17.45
N GLN A 81 -23.54 8.06 -17.21
CA GLN A 81 -24.92 7.79 -17.66
C GLN A 81 -25.06 7.71 -19.19
N ALA A 82 -24.27 8.51 -19.92
CA ALA A 82 -24.25 8.48 -21.38
C ALA A 82 -23.61 7.19 -21.92
N LEU A 83 -22.65 6.60 -21.19
CA LEU A 83 -22.01 5.33 -21.54
C LEU A 83 -22.88 4.12 -21.15
N GLU A 84 -23.65 4.22 -20.07
CA GLU A 84 -24.57 3.17 -19.59
C GLU A 84 -25.90 3.10 -20.35
N SER A 85 -26.15 4.00 -21.29
CA SER A 85 -27.32 3.97 -22.16
C SER A 85 -26.97 3.30 -23.49
N PRO A 86 -27.01 1.94 -23.62
CA PRO A 86 -26.94 1.33 -24.94
C PRO A 86 -28.14 1.82 -25.72
N GLN A 87 -27.86 2.33 -26.92
CA GLN A 87 -28.83 2.64 -27.96
C GLN A 87 -29.96 1.61 -27.92
N ARG A 88 -31.12 1.97 -27.35
CA ARG A 88 -32.36 1.25 -27.65
C ARG A 88 -32.66 1.60 -29.09
N HIS A 89 -32.10 0.78 -29.98
CA HIS A 89 -32.43 0.70 -31.39
C HIS A 89 -33.94 0.78 -31.53
N GLN A 90 -34.38 1.80 -32.25
CA GLN A 90 -35.57 1.71 -33.09
C GLN A 90 -35.12 1.86 -34.53
#